data_AF-A0A5C6QR83-F1
#
_entry.id   AF-A0A5C6QR83-F1
#
_cell.length_a   1.000
_cell.length_b   1.000
_cell.length_c   1.000
_cell.angle_alpha   90.00
_cell.angle_beta   90.00
_cell.angle_gamma   90.00
#
_symmetry.space_group_name_H-M   'P 1'
#
loop_
_entity.id
_entity.type
_entity.pdbx_description
1 polymer ?
#
loop_
_entity_poly.entity_id
_entity_poly.type
_entity_poly.pdbx_seq_one_letter_code
_entity_poly.pdbx_strand_id
1 'polypeptide(L)'
;MPQAAIRQDDEDEHLPEEKVGQKTISLAGSEEALASVNSPIVADKQEEPYYHYTVDTKDPDPWLIVHRVKIIIFVILAAAAVAGSIFYKDLKLSEQTNAMVAEPQLNDLYYVDFRVIKDNLRPTEKFRMAKVTDITGNVVTINFSSYFYLQEHELNEAIRYAQLRFEKFFQEKRHNYTKAELQALVGSGAIVLARRPVGNMLDGNVVVPDSHFKSSSVFIPGKKENFAGLEYLKFAKDGNKATLALEKFQKSAELGFAQGQVSLAQMYLNGIAVEKNLQKSLEWFKKGALQAYEPAILKYAIVCQQVRSCVVKDFYQELVQTGVNIEFTKQVDVRATTKAFEKALEEAEVKT
;
A
#
# COMPACT_ATOMS: atom_id res chain seq x y z
N MET A 1 9.57 14.87 -18.95
CA MET A 1 10.02 13.94 -20.01
C MET A 1 11.55 13.90 -19.98
N PRO A 2 12.21 12.85 -20.50
CA PRO A 2 13.61 12.55 -20.19
C PRO A 2 14.60 13.17 -21.18
N GLN A 3 15.85 13.31 -20.76
CA GLN A 3 17.00 12.87 -21.57
C GLN A 3 18.23 12.60 -20.68
N ALA A 4 19.24 11.93 -21.27
CA ALA A 4 20.34 11.30 -20.57
C ALA A 4 21.53 12.23 -20.27
N ALA A 5 22.44 11.77 -19.42
CA ALA A 5 23.85 12.14 -19.46
C ALA A 5 24.70 10.91 -19.11
N ILE A 6 25.79 10.72 -19.86
CA ILE A 6 26.78 9.65 -19.68
C ILE A 6 27.88 10.17 -18.74
N ARG A 7 28.56 9.27 -18.02
CA ARG A 7 29.98 9.45 -17.69
C ARG A 7 30.75 8.16 -17.95
N GLN A 8 31.94 8.34 -18.50
CA GLN A 8 33.01 7.34 -18.56
C GLN A 8 33.91 7.54 -17.33
N ASP A 9 34.55 6.46 -16.88
CA ASP A 9 36.03 6.23 -16.90
C ASP A 9 36.94 7.47 -17.07
N ASP A 10 38.19 7.50 -16.59
CA ASP A 10 38.97 6.45 -15.91
C ASP A 10 38.92 6.63 -14.35
N GLU A 11 39.88 6.33 -13.44
CA GLU A 11 41.32 5.97 -13.42
C GLU A 11 41.58 4.81 -12.40
N ASP A 12 42.85 4.37 -12.27
CA ASP A 12 43.34 3.19 -11.54
C ASP A 12 43.48 3.27 -9.99
N GLU A 13 43.35 2.12 -9.31
CA GLU A 13 44.30 1.68 -8.27
C GLU A 13 44.49 0.14 -8.35
N HIS A 14 45.70 -0.40 -8.11
CA HIS A 14 46.11 -1.70 -8.67
C HIS A 14 46.96 -2.58 -7.72
N LEU A 15 47.18 -3.85 -8.14
CA LEU A 15 48.04 -4.91 -7.55
C LEU A 15 47.43 -5.79 -6.42
N PRO A 16 47.82 -7.07 -6.29
CA PRO A 16 48.32 -8.00 -7.32
C PRO A 16 47.66 -9.40 -7.31
N GLU A 17 47.69 -10.10 -8.46
CA GLU A 17 47.29 -11.52 -8.54
C GLU A 17 48.49 -12.48 -8.39
N GLU A 18 48.27 -13.61 -7.72
CA GLU A 18 49.21 -14.75 -7.70
C GLU A 18 48.65 -15.94 -8.49
N LYS A 19 49.53 -16.67 -9.21
CA LYS A 19 49.12 -17.57 -10.29
C LYS A 19 48.89 -19.01 -9.85
N VAL A 20 47.76 -19.59 -10.28
CA VAL A 20 47.64 -21.04 -10.55
C VAL A 20 47.04 -21.22 -11.95
N GLY A 21 47.72 -21.98 -12.82
CA GLY A 21 47.51 -21.90 -14.26
C GLY A 21 46.57 -22.95 -14.87
N GLN A 22 45.86 -22.55 -15.93
CA GLN A 22 45.29 -23.47 -16.92
C GLN A 22 46.24 -23.55 -18.13
N LYS A 23 46.46 -24.77 -18.66
CA LYS A 23 47.47 -25.03 -19.69
C LYS A 23 46.82 -25.35 -21.04
N THR A 24 46.31 -24.32 -21.72
CA THR A 24 45.90 -24.40 -23.13
C THR A 24 47.13 -24.31 -24.04
N ILE A 25 47.27 -25.23 -24.99
CA ILE A 25 48.28 -25.15 -26.06
C ILE A 25 47.52 -25.12 -27.39
N SER A 26 47.65 -24.01 -28.12
CA SER A 26 47.10 -23.83 -29.47
C SER A 26 48.11 -24.24 -30.55
N LEU A 27 47.61 -24.62 -31.73
CA LEU A 27 48.44 -24.87 -32.89
C LEU A 27 48.82 -23.55 -33.57
N ALA A 28 50.11 -23.34 -33.84
CA ALA A 28 50.65 -22.59 -35.00
C ALA A 28 52.17 -22.77 -35.07
N GLY A 29 52.73 -22.80 -36.28
CA GLY A 29 54.16 -23.06 -36.52
C GLY A 29 54.44 -24.54 -36.87
N SER A 30 55.07 -24.87 -38.00
CA SER A 30 55.60 -24.02 -39.07
C SER A 30 55.34 -24.63 -40.46
N GLU A 31 55.26 -23.77 -41.47
CA GLU A 31 55.35 -24.19 -42.88
C GLU A 31 56.81 -24.53 -43.25
N GLU A 32 57.01 -24.89 -44.53
CA GLU A 32 58.31 -25.07 -45.21
C GLU A 32 59.21 -26.26 -44.77
N ALA A 33 58.93 -27.44 -45.35
CA ALA A 33 59.98 -28.37 -45.78
C ALA A 33 59.50 -29.26 -46.95
N LEU A 34 59.78 -28.85 -48.19
CA LEU A 34 59.66 -29.71 -49.38
C LEU A 34 60.87 -30.65 -49.47
N ALA A 35 60.68 -31.95 -49.23
CA ALA A 35 61.54 -33.00 -49.79
C ALA A 35 60.84 -34.38 -49.76
N SER A 36 61.11 -35.19 -50.78
CA SER A 36 60.67 -36.58 -50.88
C SER A 36 61.53 -37.54 -50.03
N VAL A 37 60.99 -38.72 -49.69
CA VAL A 37 61.50 -40.06 -50.12
C VAL A 37 60.79 -41.20 -49.36
N ASN A 38 60.42 -42.25 -50.12
CA ASN A 38 60.03 -43.62 -49.73
C ASN A 38 58.80 -43.92 -48.83
N SER A 39 57.85 -44.61 -49.45
CA SER A 39 56.86 -45.54 -48.86
C SER A 39 57.50 -46.92 -48.55
N PRO A 40 56.74 -47.94 -48.06
CA PRO A 40 55.48 -47.92 -47.29
C PRO A 40 55.54 -48.78 -46.00
N ILE A 41 54.55 -48.65 -45.12
CA ILE A 41 54.15 -49.74 -44.21
C ILE A 41 52.64 -49.94 -44.34
N VAL A 42 52.23 -51.15 -44.73
CA VAL A 42 50.82 -51.56 -44.75
C VAL A 42 50.44 -52.02 -43.34
N ALA A 43 49.49 -51.32 -42.73
CA ALA A 43 48.84 -51.74 -41.50
C ALA A 43 47.36 -51.99 -41.79
N ASP A 44 46.98 -53.27 -41.79
CA ASP A 44 45.59 -53.69 -41.99
C ASP A 44 44.70 -53.13 -40.88
N LYS A 45 43.54 -52.57 -41.28
CA LYS A 45 42.52 -52.04 -40.37
C LYS A 45 41.18 -52.64 -40.76
N GLN A 46 40.71 -53.55 -39.92
CA GLN A 46 39.31 -53.98 -39.97
C GLN A 46 38.42 -52.78 -39.62
N GLU A 47 37.55 -52.38 -40.54
CA GLU A 47 36.51 -51.40 -40.27
C GLU A 47 35.33 -52.08 -39.57
N GLU A 48 35.09 -51.73 -38.29
CA GLU A 48 33.84 -52.09 -37.63
C GLU A 48 32.68 -51.23 -38.20
N PRO A 49 31.51 -51.83 -38.52
CA PRO A 49 30.43 -51.11 -39.17
C PRO A 49 29.79 -50.07 -38.24
N TYR A 50 30.06 -48.79 -38.51
CA TYR A 50 29.48 -47.67 -37.78
C TYR A 50 28.00 -47.48 -38.13
N TYR A 51 27.10 -47.81 -37.21
CA TYR A 51 25.65 -47.69 -37.40
C TYR A 51 25.20 -46.23 -37.45
N HIS A 52 24.96 -45.70 -38.65
CA HIS A 52 24.23 -44.44 -38.82
C HIS A 52 22.72 -44.63 -38.55
N TYR A 53 22.29 -44.35 -37.32
CA TYR A 53 20.88 -44.15 -36.98
C TYR A 53 20.40 -42.80 -37.53
N THR A 54 19.83 -42.80 -38.73
CA THR A 54 19.04 -41.66 -39.23
C THR A 54 17.75 -41.57 -38.42
N VAL A 55 17.66 -40.61 -37.50
CA VAL A 55 16.40 -40.28 -36.84
C VAL A 55 15.46 -39.68 -37.88
N ASP A 56 14.49 -40.44 -38.35
CA ASP A 56 13.45 -39.90 -39.23
C ASP A 56 12.57 -38.94 -38.41
N THR A 57 12.62 -37.66 -38.77
CA THR A 57 11.88 -36.59 -38.10
C THR A 57 10.43 -36.47 -38.58
N LYS A 58 9.99 -37.33 -39.52
CA LYS A 58 8.63 -37.33 -40.07
C LYS A 58 7.71 -38.39 -39.45
N ASP A 59 8.25 -39.46 -38.89
CA ASP A 59 7.46 -40.52 -38.27
C ASP A 59 7.23 -40.21 -36.78
N PRO A 60 6.00 -39.94 -36.33
CA PRO A 60 5.73 -39.61 -34.94
C PRO A 60 5.89 -40.85 -34.05
N ASP A 61 6.60 -40.69 -32.93
CA ASP A 61 6.89 -41.77 -31.96
C ASP A 61 5.64 -42.64 -31.68
N PRO A 62 5.69 -43.97 -31.93
CA PRO A 62 4.56 -44.87 -31.74
C PRO A 62 3.91 -44.80 -30.36
N TRP A 63 4.70 -44.53 -29.30
CA TRP A 63 4.17 -44.35 -27.95
C TRP A 63 3.28 -43.10 -27.86
N LEU A 64 3.72 -41.98 -28.44
CA LEU A 64 2.93 -40.75 -28.54
C LEU A 64 1.65 -40.98 -29.36
N ILE A 65 1.67 -41.77 -30.43
CA ILE A 65 0.44 -42.11 -31.19
C ILE A 65 -0.57 -42.87 -30.31
N VAL A 66 -0.13 -43.92 -29.62
CA VAL A 66 -1.00 -44.76 -28.77
C VAL A 66 -1.55 -43.98 -27.58
N HIS A 67 -0.74 -43.09 -26.99
CA HIS A 67 -1.11 -42.34 -25.80
C HIS A 67 -1.72 -40.96 -26.08
N ARG A 68 -1.77 -40.48 -27.34
CA ARG A 68 -2.21 -39.11 -27.73
C ARG A 68 -3.49 -38.63 -27.03
N VAL A 69 -4.53 -39.47 -26.99
CA VAL A 69 -5.83 -39.10 -26.39
C VAL A 69 -5.71 -38.98 -24.87
N LYS A 70 -4.94 -39.85 -24.21
CA LYS A 70 -4.67 -39.80 -22.76
C LYS A 70 -3.84 -38.56 -22.40
N ILE A 71 -2.86 -38.21 -23.23
CA ILE A 71 -2.02 -37.02 -23.07
C ILE A 71 -2.86 -35.75 -23.25
N ILE A 72 -3.69 -35.66 -24.28
CA ILE A 72 -4.61 -34.52 -24.50
C ILE A 72 -5.58 -34.36 -23.32
N ILE A 73 -6.21 -35.44 -22.85
CA ILE A 73 -7.09 -35.41 -21.68
C ILE A 73 -6.34 -34.96 -20.43
N PHE A 74 -5.12 -35.46 -20.20
CA PHE A 74 -4.30 -35.05 -19.06
C PHE A 74 -3.92 -33.56 -19.11
N VAL A 75 -3.53 -33.04 -20.27
CA VAL A 75 -3.22 -31.62 -20.47
C VAL A 75 -4.46 -30.74 -20.26
N ILE A 76 -5.63 -31.15 -20.74
CA ILE A 76 -6.91 -30.43 -20.51
C ILE A 76 -7.26 -30.43 -19.02
N LEU A 77 -7.15 -31.56 -18.33
CA LEU A 77 -7.39 -31.65 -16.88
C LEU A 77 -6.39 -30.81 -16.07
N ALA A 78 -5.12 -30.80 -16.45
CA ALA A 78 -4.10 -29.97 -15.81
C ALA A 78 -4.38 -28.46 -16.04
N ALA A 79 -4.71 -28.06 -17.26
CA ALA A 79 -5.08 -26.68 -17.58
C ALA A 79 -6.35 -26.23 -16.83
N ALA A 80 -7.38 -27.09 -16.74
CA ALA A 80 -8.59 -26.83 -15.97
C ALA A 80 -8.31 -26.72 -14.46
N ALA A 81 -7.43 -27.57 -13.91
CA ALA A 81 -7.02 -27.48 -12.51
C ALA A 81 -6.22 -26.19 -12.21
N VAL A 82 -5.34 -25.77 -13.11
CA VAL A 82 -4.60 -24.48 -12.99
C VAL A 82 -5.57 -23.30 -13.08
N ALA A 83 -6.46 -23.27 -14.07
CA ALA A 83 -7.45 -22.21 -14.23
C ALA A 83 -8.40 -22.12 -13.02
N GLY A 84 -8.89 -23.26 -12.51
CA GLY A 84 -9.69 -23.32 -11.28
C GLY A 84 -8.91 -22.87 -10.04
N SER A 85 -7.61 -23.18 -9.96
CA SER A 85 -6.74 -22.71 -8.86
C SER A 85 -6.52 -21.19 -8.89
N ILE A 86 -6.42 -20.59 -10.08
CA ILE A 86 -6.34 -19.14 -10.26
C ILE A 86 -7.67 -18.50 -9.87
N PHE A 87 -8.77 -18.91 -10.50
CA PHE A 87 -10.12 -18.38 -10.23
C PHE A 87 -10.52 -18.49 -8.74
N TYR A 88 -10.18 -19.60 -8.07
CA TYR A 88 -10.41 -19.75 -6.62
C TYR A 88 -9.61 -18.76 -5.77
N LYS A 89 -8.37 -18.45 -6.15
CA LYS A 89 -7.57 -17.41 -5.47
C LYS A 89 -8.18 -16.03 -5.69
N ASP A 90 -8.54 -15.70 -6.92
CA ASP A 90 -9.08 -14.38 -7.28
C ASP A 90 -10.44 -14.13 -6.59
N LEU A 91 -11.32 -15.14 -6.56
CA LEU A 91 -12.60 -15.08 -5.86
C LEU A 91 -12.41 -14.88 -4.35
N LYS A 92 -11.47 -15.60 -3.74
CA LYS A 92 -11.13 -15.46 -2.31
C LYS A 92 -10.47 -14.12 -1.98
N LEU A 93 -9.68 -13.57 -2.91
CA LEU A 93 -9.02 -12.28 -2.80
C LEU A 93 -10.04 -11.12 -2.92
N SER A 94 -11.04 -11.29 -3.79
CA SER A 94 -12.20 -10.39 -3.90
C SER A 94 -13.06 -10.43 -2.65
N GLU A 95 -13.37 -11.62 -2.11
CA GLU A 95 -14.09 -11.79 -0.84
C GLU A 95 -13.36 -11.07 0.33
N GLN A 96 -12.05 -11.28 0.46
CA GLN A 96 -11.21 -10.59 1.44
C GLN A 96 -11.20 -9.06 1.24
N THR A 97 -11.17 -8.60 -0.01
CA THR A 97 -11.19 -7.17 -0.34
C THR A 97 -12.53 -6.53 0.05
N ASN A 98 -13.65 -7.17 -0.27
CA ASN A 98 -14.98 -6.73 0.13
C ASN A 98 -15.12 -6.67 1.66
N ALA A 99 -14.63 -7.67 2.39
CA ALA A 99 -14.65 -7.68 3.85
C ALA A 99 -13.79 -6.56 4.46
N MET A 100 -12.58 -6.32 3.96
CA MET A 100 -11.71 -5.25 4.44
C MET A 100 -12.26 -3.85 4.15
N VAL A 101 -12.99 -3.66 3.06
CA VAL A 101 -13.59 -2.35 2.70
C VAL A 101 -14.94 -2.11 3.40
N ALA A 102 -15.70 -3.17 3.73
CA ALA A 102 -16.89 -3.05 4.57
C ALA A 102 -16.54 -2.67 6.02
N GLU A 103 -15.48 -3.26 6.58
CA GLU A 103 -14.93 -2.93 7.90
C GLU A 103 -13.51 -2.37 7.79
N PRO A 104 -13.36 -1.10 7.33
CA PRO A 104 -12.06 -0.46 7.13
C PRO A 104 -11.35 -0.24 8.46
N GLN A 105 -10.02 -0.35 8.46
CA GLN A 105 -9.15 -0.13 9.61
C GLN A 105 -8.01 0.84 9.27
N LEU A 106 -7.44 1.47 10.30
CA LEU A 106 -6.38 2.47 10.14
C LEU A 106 -5.11 1.83 9.55
N ASN A 107 -4.54 2.47 8.53
CA ASN A 107 -3.45 1.97 7.68
C ASN A 107 -3.80 0.83 6.71
N ASP A 108 -5.08 0.49 6.50
CA ASP A 108 -5.46 -0.32 5.33
C ASP A 108 -4.94 0.32 4.04
N LEU A 109 -4.46 -0.52 3.13
CA LEU A 109 -3.97 -0.14 1.82
C LEU A 109 -4.92 -0.68 0.75
N TYR A 110 -5.39 0.18 -0.15
CA TYR A 110 -6.24 -0.18 -1.27
C TYR A 110 -5.48 0.06 -2.58
N TYR A 111 -5.54 -0.89 -3.50
CA TYR A 111 -5.03 -0.74 -4.86
C TYR A 111 -6.16 -0.19 -5.71
N VAL A 112 -5.92 0.95 -6.35
CA VAL A 112 -6.97 1.74 -6.99
C VAL A 112 -6.65 1.94 -8.47
N ASP A 113 -7.53 1.45 -9.33
CA ASP A 113 -7.50 1.69 -10.76
C ASP A 113 -8.23 2.99 -11.10
N PHE A 114 -7.45 4.03 -11.39
CA PHE A 114 -7.98 5.35 -11.71
C PHE A 114 -8.71 5.37 -13.06
N ARG A 115 -8.48 4.38 -13.96
CA ARG A 115 -9.18 4.29 -15.26
C ARG A 115 -10.69 4.15 -15.13
N VAL A 116 -11.16 3.62 -13.99
CA VAL A 116 -12.59 3.47 -13.67
C VAL A 116 -13.17 4.76 -13.06
N ILE A 117 -12.33 5.59 -12.43
CA ILE A 117 -12.73 6.77 -11.65
C ILE A 117 -12.68 8.05 -12.48
N LYS A 118 -11.76 8.17 -13.44
CA LYS A 118 -11.44 9.43 -14.10
C LYS A 118 -11.16 9.28 -15.61
N ASP A 119 -11.90 10.04 -16.40
CA ASP A 119 -11.63 10.26 -17.82
C ASP A 119 -10.33 11.06 -18.06
N ASN A 120 -9.69 10.82 -19.21
CA ASN A 120 -8.52 11.55 -19.69
C ASN A 120 -7.32 11.54 -18.70
N LEU A 121 -6.91 10.34 -18.30
CA LEU A 121 -5.63 10.08 -17.63
C LEU A 121 -4.48 10.00 -18.64
N ARG A 122 -3.25 10.29 -18.21
CA ARG A 122 -2.06 10.01 -19.04
C ARG A 122 -1.87 8.48 -19.16
N PRO A 123 -1.28 7.95 -20.26
CA PRO A 123 -1.16 6.49 -20.47
C PRO A 123 -0.42 5.71 -19.36
N THR A 124 0.41 6.40 -18.56
CA THR A 124 1.15 5.84 -17.41
C THR A 124 0.43 6.00 -16.08
N GLU A 125 -0.71 6.71 -16.02
CA GLU A 125 -1.43 7.06 -14.80
C GLU A 125 -2.63 6.14 -14.55
N LYS A 126 -2.38 4.82 -14.50
CA LYS A 126 -3.46 3.83 -14.36
C LYS A 126 -3.76 3.49 -12.91
N PHE A 127 -2.75 3.05 -12.17
CA PHE A 127 -2.93 2.55 -10.80
C PHE A 127 -2.31 3.49 -9.76
N ARG A 128 -2.90 3.54 -8.57
CA ARG A 128 -2.33 4.18 -7.36
C ARG A 128 -2.59 3.31 -6.15
N MET A 129 -1.79 3.51 -5.12
CA MET A 129 -2.14 3.04 -3.77
C MET A 129 -2.97 4.10 -3.08
N ALA A 130 -3.99 3.72 -2.33
CA ALA A 130 -4.62 4.56 -1.32
C ALA A 130 -4.34 3.97 0.06
N LYS A 131 -4.20 4.83 1.06
CA LYS A 131 -4.06 4.45 2.47
C LYS A 131 -5.20 5.05 3.29
N VAL A 132 -5.86 4.24 4.11
CA VAL A 132 -6.79 4.74 5.14
C VAL A 132 -5.99 5.46 6.21
N THR A 133 -6.19 6.77 6.29
CA THR A 133 -5.48 7.67 7.22
C THR A 133 -6.34 8.12 8.39
N ASP A 134 -7.67 8.05 8.26
CA ASP A 134 -8.60 8.44 9.31
C ASP A 134 -9.95 7.75 9.17
N ILE A 135 -10.61 7.47 10.29
CA ILE A 135 -11.97 6.90 10.34
C ILE A 135 -12.77 7.67 11.40
N THR A 136 -13.87 8.29 10.97
CA THR A 136 -14.74 9.12 11.81
C THR A 136 -16.20 8.70 11.60
N GLY A 137 -16.62 7.65 12.32
CA GLY A 137 -17.97 7.08 12.21
C GLY A 137 -18.20 6.42 10.84
N ASN A 138 -19.03 7.04 10.01
CA ASN A 138 -19.33 6.56 8.66
C ASN A 138 -18.41 7.13 7.56
N VAL A 139 -17.59 8.15 7.88
CA VAL A 139 -16.63 8.76 6.95
C VAL A 139 -15.24 8.17 7.16
N VAL A 140 -14.59 7.82 6.05
CA VAL A 140 -13.22 7.30 5.96
C VAL A 140 -12.41 8.30 5.12
N THR A 141 -11.31 8.79 5.66
CA THR A 141 -10.32 9.53 4.85
C THR A 141 -9.33 8.54 4.28
N ILE A 142 -9.11 8.63 2.96
CA ILE A 142 -7.99 8.00 2.29
C ILE A 142 -7.04 9.04 1.70
N ASN A 143 -5.75 8.73 1.71
CA ASN A 143 -4.70 9.52 1.07
C ASN A 143 -4.05 8.66 -0.02
N PHE A 144 -3.98 9.17 -1.24
CA PHE A 144 -3.42 8.45 -2.39
C PHE A 144 -1.90 8.60 -2.49
N SER A 145 -1.22 7.64 -3.10
CA SER A 145 0.21 7.69 -3.41
C SER A 145 0.54 8.84 -4.35
N SER A 146 1.60 9.60 -4.08
CA SER A 146 2.14 10.65 -4.96
C SER A 146 2.57 10.10 -6.32
N TYR A 147 2.87 8.80 -6.38
CA TYR A 147 3.19 8.05 -7.58
C TYR A 147 1.95 7.37 -8.18
N PHE A 148 1.93 7.29 -9.51
CA PHE A 148 1.09 6.37 -10.27
C PHE A 148 1.96 5.23 -10.83
N TYR A 149 1.30 4.12 -11.16
CA TYR A 149 1.88 2.89 -11.66
C TYR A 149 1.18 2.45 -12.94
N LEU A 150 1.91 1.78 -13.84
CA LEU A 150 1.41 1.35 -15.16
C LEU A 150 0.69 0.00 -15.10
N GLN A 151 1.08 -0.87 -14.18
CA GLN A 151 0.50 -2.19 -13.92
C GLN A 151 0.20 -2.37 -12.44
N GLU A 152 -0.83 -3.15 -12.10
CA GLU A 152 -1.22 -3.40 -10.71
C GLU A 152 -0.09 -4.06 -9.89
N HIS A 153 0.67 -4.99 -10.51
CA HIS A 153 1.75 -5.70 -9.84
C HIS A 153 2.84 -4.77 -9.28
N GLU A 154 3.06 -3.61 -9.91
CA GLU A 154 4.03 -2.60 -9.44
C GLU A 154 3.68 -2.03 -8.05
N LEU A 155 2.42 -2.14 -7.60
CA LEU A 155 2.00 -1.77 -6.24
C LEU A 155 2.54 -2.76 -5.18
N ASN A 156 2.68 -4.04 -5.52
CA ASN A 156 3.35 -5.02 -4.68
C ASN A 156 4.86 -4.74 -4.64
N GLU A 157 5.44 -4.33 -5.77
CA GLU A 157 6.84 -3.93 -5.86
C GLU A 157 7.14 -2.67 -5.04
N ALA A 158 6.21 -1.72 -4.97
CA ALA A 158 6.32 -0.57 -4.07
C ALA A 158 6.40 -0.98 -2.58
N ILE A 159 5.71 -2.05 -2.18
CA ILE A 159 5.81 -2.65 -0.84
C ILE A 159 7.14 -3.40 -0.68
N ARG A 160 7.51 -4.25 -1.65
CA ARG A 160 8.73 -5.07 -1.65
C ARG A 160 10.01 -4.23 -1.61
N TYR A 161 10.02 -3.09 -2.29
CA TYR A 161 11.10 -2.09 -2.28
C TYR A 161 10.88 -0.96 -1.26
N ALA A 162 10.01 -1.15 -0.27
CA ALA A 162 9.85 -0.26 0.89
C ALA A 162 9.46 1.20 0.58
N GLN A 163 8.96 1.51 -0.63
CA GLN A 163 8.70 2.88 -1.10
C GLN A 163 7.71 3.64 -0.21
N LEU A 164 6.77 2.91 0.41
CA LEU A 164 5.76 3.44 1.33
C LEU A 164 6.35 4.14 2.59
N ARG A 165 7.63 3.91 2.89
CA ARG A 165 8.35 4.57 3.99
C ARG A 165 8.85 5.97 3.63
N PHE A 166 8.91 6.33 2.35
CA PHE A 166 9.43 7.62 1.92
C PHE A 166 8.52 8.77 2.37
N GLU A 167 9.11 9.89 2.79
CA GLU A 167 8.36 11.08 3.14
C GLU A 167 7.53 11.53 1.92
N LYS A 168 6.24 11.84 2.13
CA LYS A 168 5.29 12.23 1.08
C LYS A 168 5.05 11.14 0.00
N PHE A 169 5.36 9.86 0.27
CA PHE A 169 4.90 8.75 -0.58
C PHE A 169 3.37 8.76 -0.71
N PHE A 170 2.66 8.93 0.41
CA PHE A 170 1.24 9.31 0.40
C PHE A 170 1.11 10.82 0.41
N GLN A 171 0.22 11.36 -0.42
CA GLN A 171 -0.07 12.78 -0.49
C GLN A 171 -0.72 13.26 0.82
N GLU A 172 -0.45 14.49 1.25
CA GLU A 172 -1.11 15.10 2.41
C GLU A 172 -2.61 15.36 2.13
N LYS A 173 -3.00 15.51 0.86
CA LYS A 173 -4.41 15.74 0.46
C LYS A 173 -5.31 14.59 0.93
N ARG A 174 -6.13 14.89 1.93
CA ARG A 174 -7.28 14.10 2.38
C ARG A 174 -8.29 13.95 1.24
N HIS A 175 -8.86 12.75 1.10
CA HIS A 175 -10.04 12.48 0.28
C HIS A 175 -11.05 11.73 1.15
N ASN A 176 -12.22 12.31 1.37
CA ASN A 176 -13.23 11.75 2.27
C ASN A 176 -14.28 10.95 1.49
N TYR A 177 -14.52 9.70 1.91
CA TYR A 177 -15.55 8.83 1.36
C TYR A 177 -16.41 8.26 2.50
N THR A 178 -17.70 8.08 2.27
CA THR A 178 -18.52 7.21 3.13
C THR A 178 -18.16 5.74 2.90
N LYS A 179 -18.46 4.88 3.88
CA LYS A 179 -18.31 3.41 3.71
C LYS A 179 -19.08 2.87 2.49
N ALA A 180 -20.25 3.44 2.19
CA ALA A 180 -21.05 3.04 1.03
C ALA A 180 -20.38 3.43 -0.30
N GLU A 181 -19.74 4.59 -0.39
CA GLU A 181 -18.97 4.99 -1.58
C GLU A 181 -17.72 4.14 -1.76
N LEU A 182 -17.02 3.75 -0.68
CA LEU A 182 -15.91 2.78 -0.77
C LEU A 182 -16.39 1.41 -1.27
N GLN A 183 -17.54 0.93 -0.79
CA GLN A 183 -18.15 -0.31 -1.29
C GLN A 183 -18.56 -0.20 -2.77
N ALA A 184 -19.08 0.96 -3.22
CA ALA A 184 -19.36 1.22 -4.63
C ALA A 184 -18.08 1.27 -5.50
N LEU A 185 -16.96 1.75 -4.96
CA LEU A 185 -15.65 1.70 -5.64
C LEU A 185 -15.12 0.27 -5.77
N VAL A 186 -15.39 -0.63 -4.83
CA VAL A 186 -15.11 -2.08 -5.02
C VAL A 186 -16.06 -2.67 -6.07
N GLY A 187 -17.37 -2.38 -5.98
CA GLY A 187 -18.39 -2.89 -6.90
C GLY A 187 -18.23 -2.45 -8.36
N SER A 188 -17.58 -1.31 -8.60
CA SER A 188 -17.21 -0.83 -9.95
C SER A 188 -15.86 -1.37 -10.45
N GLY A 189 -15.09 -2.08 -9.61
CA GLY A 189 -13.72 -2.50 -9.92
C GLY A 189 -12.69 -1.37 -9.83
N ALA A 190 -13.04 -0.22 -9.26
CA ALA A 190 -12.11 0.89 -9.04
C ALA A 190 -11.14 0.62 -7.87
N ILE A 191 -11.59 -0.05 -6.80
CA ILE A 191 -10.72 -0.68 -5.80
C ILE A 191 -10.59 -2.16 -6.17
N VAL A 192 -9.41 -2.56 -6.66
CA VAL A 192 -9.18 -3.94 -7.15
C VAL A 192 -8.74 -4.91 -6.05
N LEU A 193 -8.04 -4.40 -5.03
CA LEU A 193 -7.47 -5.21 -3.95
C LEU A 193 -7.33 -4.39 -2.66
N ALA A 194 -7.68 -4.96 -1.52
CA ALA A 194 -7.36 -4.42 -0.20
C ALA A 194 -6.31 -5.28 0.54
N ARG A 195 -5.43 -4.61 1.30
CA ARG A 195 -4.35 -5.20 2.08
C ARG A 195 -4.32 -4.55 3.47
N ARG A 196 -4.34 -5.36 4.53
CA ARG A 196 -4.30 -4.90 5.93
C ARG A 196 -2.95 -5.21 6.58
N PRO A 197 -2.13 -4.20 6.94
CA PRO A 197 -0.90 -4.42 7.68
C PRO A 197 -1.17 -5.00 9.08
N VAL A 198 -0.17 -5.70 9.64
CA VAL A 198 -0.16 -6.16 11.03
C VAL A 198 0.90 -5.37 11.78
N GLY A 199 0.45 -4.46 12.67
CA GLY A 199 1.33 -3.44 13.23
C GLY A 199 1.86 -2.52 12.13
N ASN A 200 3.17 -2.53 11.93
CA ASN A 200 3.82 -1.77 10.86
C ASN A 200 4.05 -2.57 9.56
N MET A 201 3.83 -3.89 9.55
CA MET A 201 4.33 -4.79 8.50
C MET A 201 3.23 -5.37 7.59
N LEU A 202 3.58 -5.57 6.31
CA LEU A 202 2.80 -6.30 5.31
C LEU A 202 3.79 -7.09 4.45
N ASP A 203 3.53 -8.39 4.23
CA ASP A 203 4.40 -9.28 3.43
C ASP A 203 5.89 -9.22 3.80
N GLY A 204 6.18 -9.22 5.11
CA GLY A 204 7.53 -9.11 5.67
C GLY A 204 8.18 -7.72 5.58
N ASN A 205 7.50 -6.76 4.94
CA ASN A 205 8.02 -5.41 4.69
C ASN A 205 7.34 -4.38 5.60
N VAL A 206 8.11 -3.46 6.19
CA VAL A 206 7.55 -2.31 6.91
C VAL A 206 6.90 -1.35 5.90
N VAL A 207 5.59 -1.12 6.06
CA VAL A 207 4.74 -0.29 5.20
C VAL A 207 4.09 0.89 5.93
N VAL A 208 4.00 0.82 7.26
CA VAL A 208 3.77 1.99 8.11
C VAL A 208 5.14 2.36 8.69
N PRO A 209 5.76 3.49 8.28
CA PRO A 209 7.01 3.91 8.88
C PRO A 209 6.82 4.20 10.37
N ASP A 210 7.86 3.96 11.17
CA ASP A 210 7.81 4.20 12.60
C ASP A 210 7.56 5.68 12.91
N SER A 211 6.78 5.93 13.98
CA SER A 211 6.59 7.26 14.51
C SER A 211 7.86 7.70 15.23
N HIS A 212 8.90 8.07 14.47
CA HIS A 212 10.11 8.66 15.01
C HIS A 212 9.73 9.78 15.97
N PHE A 213 10.04 9.59 17.26
CA PHE A 213 9.84 10.62 18.27
C PHE A 213 10.78 11.78 17.95
N LYS A 214 10.29 12.74 17.16
CA LYS A 214 10.98 14.02 16.90
C LYS A 214 11.08 14.74 18.24
N SER A 215 12.21 14.51 18.91
CA SER A 215 12.51 15.07 20.23
C SER A 215 12.49 16.58 20.12
N SER A 216 11.43 17.18 20.65
CA SER A 216 11.30 18.62 20.77
C SER A 216 11.84 19.02 22.13
N SER A 217 12.65 20.08 22.16
CA SER A 217 13.06 20.74 23.41
C SER A 217 11.85 21.25 24.22
N VAL A 218 10.70 21.46 23.58
CA VAL A 218 9.46 21.86 24.24
C VAL A 218 8.78 20.61 24.84
N PHE A 219 8.82 20.52 26.17
CA PHE A 219 7.98 19.61 26.93
C PHE A 219 6.51 20.02 26.78
N ILE A 220 5.66 19.07 26.39
CA ILE A 220 4.21 19.26 26.26
C ILE A 220 3.55 18.14 27.10
N PRO A 221 2.79 18.47 28.16
CA PRO A 221 2.06 17.48 28.95
C PRO A 221 1.20 16.56 28.08
N GLY A 222 1.08 15.29 28.47
CA GLY A 222 0.27 14.28 27.76
C GLY A 222 0.79 13.86 26.37
N LYS A 223 1.75 14.56 25.76
CA LYS A 223 2.27 14.23 24.42
C LYS A 223 2.93 12.85 24.39
N LYS A 224 3.74 12.52 25.41
CA LYS A 224 4.41 11.21 25.54
C LYS A 224 3.38 10.07 25.67
N GLU A 225 2.35 10.30 26.49
CA GLU A 225 1.24 9.39 26.69
C GLU A 225 0.47 9.12 25.38
N ASN A 226 0.14 10.16 24.60
CA ASN A 226 -0.52 9.97 23.30
C ASN A 226 0.31 9.12 22.33
N PHE A 227 1.62 9.37 22.23
CA PHE A 227 2.49 8.56 21.37
C PHE A 227 2.54 7.09 21.83
N ALA A 228 2.63 6.82 23.13
CA ALA A 228 2.56 5.46 23.66
C ALA A 228 1.20 4.79 23.34
N GLY A 229 0.10 5.55 23.45
CA GLY A 229 -1.24 5.08 23.06
C GLY A 229 -1.34 4.73 21.58
N LEU A 230 -0.80 5.57 20.69
CA LEU A 230 -0.76 5.31 19.24
C LEU A 230 0.05 4.05 18.89
N GLU A 231 1.19 3.82 19.54
CA GLU A 231 2.00 2.63 19.32
C GLU A 231 1.29 1.34 19.80
N TYR A 232 0.55 1.38 20.90
CA TYR A 232 -0.32 0.26 21.29
C TYR A 232 -1.50 0.06 20.34
N LEU A 233 -2.10 1.15 19.83
CA LEU A 233 -3.27 1.11 18.93
C LEU A 233 -2.98 0.37 17.61
N LYS A 234 -1.73 0.43 17.10
CA LYS A 234 -1.26 -0.37 15.94
C LYS A 234 -1.48 -1.89 16.10
N PHE A 235 -1.56 -2.37 17.33
CA PHE A 235 -1.73 -3.78 17.68
C PHE A 235 -3.08 -4.07 18.35
N ALA A 236 -4.07 -3.17 18.25
CA ALA A 236 -5.35 -3.26 18.97
C ALA A 236 -6.23 -4.49 18.65
N LYS A 237 -5.83 -5.36 17.69
CA LYS A 237 -6.41 -6.70 17.54
C LYS A 237 -6.09 -7.62 18.73
N ASP A 238 -4.98 -7.39 19.43
CA ASP A 238 -4.77 -7.89 20.79
C ASP A 238 -5.51 -6.94 21.76
N GLY A 239 -6.55 -7.47 22.43
CA GLY A 239 -7.36 -6.71 23.37
C GLY A 239 -6.55 -6.08 24.51
N ASN A 240 -5.42 -6.67 24.90
CA ASN A 240 -4.53 -6.11 25.91
C ASN A 240 -3.78 -4.87 25.41
N LYS A 241 -3.55 -4.74 24.09
CA LYS A 241 -2.98 -3.52 23.49
C LYS A 241 -4.05 -2.45 23.35
N ALA A 242 -5.28 -2.83 23.01
CA ALA A 242 -6.39 -1.90 22.94
C ALA A 242 -6.70 -1.24 24.30
N THR A 243 -6.68 -2.00 25.41
CA THR A 243 -6.86 -1.46 26.77
C THR A 243 -5.66 -0.60 27.23
N LEU A 244 -4.43 -1.00 26.92
CA LEU A 244 -3.24 -0.16 27.18
C LEU A 244 -3.27 1.14 26.37
N ALA A 245 -3.73 1.11 25.11
CA ALA A 245 -3.91 2.31 24.30
C ALA A 245 -4.91 3.27 24.95
N LEU A 246 -6.06 2.75 25.40
CA LEU A 246 -7.09 3.53 26.10
C LEU A 246 -6.52 4.23 27.35
N GLU A 247 -5.83 3.50 28.22
CA GLU A 247 -5.24 4.04 29.46
C GLU A 247 -4.27 5.19 29.17
N LYS A 248 -3.44 5.07 28.13
CA LYS A 248 -2.52 6.16 27.76
C LYS A 248 -3.25 7.34 27.12
N PHE A 249 -4.31 7.11 26.34
CA PHE A 249 -5.13 8.21 25.80
C PHE A 249 -5.94 8.94 26.89
N GLN A 250 -6.44 8.23 27.91
CA GLN A 250 -7.08 8.82 29.09
C GLN A 250 -6.12 9.78 29.80
N LYS A 251 -4.96 9.28 30.24
CA LYS A 251 -3.94 10.11 30.91
C LYS A 251 -3.47 11.27 30.04
N SER A 252 -3.36 11.08 28.72
CA SER A 252 -3.01 12.15 27.77
C SER A 252 -4.07 13.26 27.68
N ALA A 253 -5.35 12.86 27.62
CA ALA A 253 -6.50 13.76 27.49
C ALA A 253 -6.76 14.56 28.78
N GLU A 254 -6.54 13.92 29.94
CA GLU A 254 -6.58 14.52 31.28
C GLU A 254 -5.47 15.55 31.49
N LEU A 255 -4.27 15.30 30.97
CA LEU A 255 -3.16 16.26 30.89
C LEU A 255 -3.39 17.39 29.86
N GLY A 256 -4.61 17.53 29.33
CA GLY A 256 -5.03 18.62 28.45
C GLY A 256 -4.64 18.47 26.98
N PHE A 257 -3.82 17.48 26.61
CA PHE A 257 -3.23 17.41 25.26
C PHE A 257 -4.30 17.22 24.18
N ALA A 258 -4.54 18.23 23.33
CA ALA A 258 -5.63 18.23 22.35
C ALA A 258 -5.64 17.00 21.41
N GLN A 259 -4.48 16.52 20.97
CA GLN A 259 -4.40 15.28 20.19
C GLN A 259 -4.73 14.04 21.03
N GLY A 260 -4.36 14.00 22.31
CA GLY A 260 -4.76 12.94 23.24
C GLY A 260 -6.27 12.90 23.48
N GLN A 261 -6.89 14.08 23.59
CA GLN A 261 -8.35 14.23 23.67
C GLN A 261 -9.04 13.73 22.38
N VAL A 262 -8.48 14.04 21.21
CA VAL A 262 -8.92 13.50 19.91
C VAL A 262 -8.74 11.98 19.80
N SER A 263 -7.65 11.42 20.32
CA SER A 263 -7.43 9.96 20.35
C SER A 263 -8.43 9.27 21.28
N LEU A 264 -8.66 9.80 22.49
CA LEU A 264 -9.65 9.27 23.44
C LEU A 264 -11.09 9.35 22.88
N ALA A 265 -11.42 10.46 22.23
CA ALA A 265 -12.70 10.61 21.52
C ALA A 265 -12.89 9.55 20.42
N GLN A 266 -11.82 9.15 19.72
CA GLN A 266 -11.87 8.07 18.72
C GLN A 266 -12.08 6.69 19.34
N MET A 267 -11.52 6.41 20.53
CA MET A 267 -11.79 5.15 21.25
C MET A 267 -13.29 5.00 21.53
N TYR A 268 -13.93 6.07 22.06
CA TYR A 268 -15.38 6.10 22.28
C TYR A 268 -16.21 6.12 20.98
N LEU A 269 -15.72 6.72 19.90
CA LEU A 269 -16.41 6.74 18.60
C LEU A 269 -16.51 5.34 17.97
N ASN A 270 -15.42 4.59 18.08
CA ASN A 270 -15.24 3.33 17.37
C ASN A 270 -15.48 2.09 18.26
N GLY A 271 -15.61 2.26 19.58
CA GLY A 271 -15.80 1.15 20.53
C GLY A 271 -14.53 0.34 20.80
N ILE A 272 -13.36 0.97 20.73
CA ILE A 272 -12.07 0.28 20.86
C ILE A 272 -11.73 0.18 22.36
N ALA A 273 -11.77 -1.02 22.92
CA ALA A 273 -11.62 -1.32 24.35
C ALA A 273 -12.59 -0.58 25.30
N VAL A 274 -13.62 0.08 24.76
CA VAL A 274 -14.70 0.76 25.49
C VAL A 274 -16.04 0.50 24.81
N GLU A 275 -17.14 0.66 25.53
CA GLU A 275 -18.45 0.78 24.91
C GLU A 275 -18.48 2.01 23.97
N LYS A 276 -19.04 1.83 22.77
CA LYS A 276 -19.21 2.91 21.79
C LYS A 276 -20.17 3.97 22.32
N ASN A 277 -19.70 5.19 22.48
CA ASN A 277 -20.47 6.29 23.07
C ASN A 277 -20.21 7.61 22.32
N LEU A 278 -21.17 8.02 21.49
CA LEU A 278 -21.02 9.20 20.63
C LEU A 278 -21.01 10.51 21.44
N GLN A 279 -21.76 10.59 22.54
CA GLN A 279 -21.82 11.76 23.42
C GLN A 279 -20.47 12.00 24.09
N LYS A 280 -19.88 10.98 24.74
CA LYS A 280 -18.50 11.06 25.29
C LYS A 280 -17.47 11.38 24.21
N SER A 281 -17.64 10.84 23.00
CA SER A 281 -16.78 11.17 21.86
C SER A 281 -16.86 12.68 21.52
N LEU A 282 -18.07 13.25 21.43
CA LEU A 282 -18.28 14.68 21.20
C LEU A 282 -17.75 15.56 22.34
N GLU A 283 -17.90 15.16 23.61
CA GLU A 283 -17.30 15.86 24.76
C GLU A 283 -15.78 15.99 24.64
N TRP A 284 -15.10 14.90 24.28
CA TRP A 284 -13.63 14.90 24.13
C TRP A 284 -13.16 15.60 22.86
N PHE A 285 -13.90 15.50 21.73
CA PHE A 285 -13.62 16.32 20.55
C PHE A 285 -13.82 17.82 20.84
N LYS A 286 -14.87 18.21 21.58
CA LYS A 286 -15.12 19.60 21.96
C LYS A 286 -13.98 20.19 22.79
N LYS A 287 -13.43 19.45 23.76
CA LYS A 287 -12.25 19.87 24.54
C LYS A 287 -11.00 20.11 23.68
N GLY A 288 -10.79 19.30 22.64
CA GLY A 288 -9.70 19.51 21.68
C GLY A 288 -9.97 20.70 20.74
N ALA A 289 -11.22 20.87 20.32
CA ALA A 289 -11.64 21.95 19.42
C ALA A 289 -11.51 23.35 20.07
N LEU A 290 -11.82 23.45 21.37
CA LEU A 290 -11.60 24.66 22.18
C LEU A 290 -10.12 25.07 22.30
N GLN A 291 -9.18 24.20 21.92
CA GLN A 291 -7.75 24.50 21.82
C GLN A 291 -7.29 24.82 20.39
N ALA A 292 -8.22 25.21 19.50
CA ALA A 292 -7.99 25.43 18.07
C ALA A 292 -7.44 24.22 17.29
N TYR A 293 -7.55 23.00 17.85
CA TYR A 293 -7.00 21.81 17.19
C TYR A 293 -7.90 21.34 16.05
N GLU A 294 -7.60 21.76 14.82
CA GLU A 294 -8.38 21.50 13.60
C GLU A 294 -8.93 20.05 13.48
N PRO A 295 -8.15 18.97 13.72
CA PRO A 295 -8.69 17.60 13.62
C PRO A 295 -9.85 17.34 14.59
N ALA A 296 -9.89 18.01 15.74
CA ALA A 296 -11.00 17.91 16.68
C ALA A 296 -12.26 18.61 16.16
N ILE A 297 -12.11 19.80 15.57
CA ILE A 297 -13.19 20.60 14.99
C ILE A 297 -13.86 19.83 13.85
N LEU A 298 -13.05 19.30 12.90
CA LEU A 298 -13.53 18.51 11.78
C LEU A 298 -14.24 17.22 12.23
N LYS A 299 -13.68 16.52 13.23
CA LYS A 299 -14.26 15.28 13.76
C LYS A 299 -15.56 15.51 14.52
N TYR A 300 -15.64 16.59 15.31
CA TYR A 300 -16.87 16.96 16.01
C TYR A 300 -18.02 17.13 15.01
N ALA A 301 -17.81 17.90 13.93
CA ALA A 301 -18.85 18.16 12.92
C ALA A 301 -19.39 16.85 12.29
N ILE A 302 -18.51 15.92 11.92
CA ILE A 302 -18.88 14.62 11.33
C ILE A 302 -19.64 13.72 12.33
N VAL A 303 -19.25 13.72 13.61
CA VAL A 303 -19.91 12.88 14.63
C VAL A 303 -21.21 13.51 15.13
N CYS A 304 -21.31 14.84 15.16
CA CYS A 304 -22.51 15.57 15.57
C CYS A 304 -23.68 15.28 14.63
N GLN A 305 -23.43 15.18 13.31
CA GLN A 305 -24.43 14.72 12.33
C GLN A 305 -25.00 13.31 12.58
N GLN A 306 -24.29 12.46 13.36
CA GLN A 306 -24.73 11.11 13.73
C GLN A 306 -25.54 11.10 15.05
N VAL A 307 -25.65 12.23 15.75
CA VAL A 307 -26.31 12.36 17.06
C VAL A 307 -27.52 13.31 16.93
N ARG A 308 -28.74 12.75 17.01
CA ARG A 308 -30.01 13.50 16.81
C ARG A 308 -30.19 14.75 17.68
N SER A 309 -29.52 14.82 18.84
CA SER A 309 -29.58 15.93 19.79
C SER A 309 -28.43 16.94 19.63
N CYS A 310 -27.58 16.80 18.62
CA CYS A 310 -26.40 17.64 18.41
C CYS A 310 -26.64 18.60 17.24
N VAL A 311 -26.48 19.91 17.51
CA VAL A 311 -26.60 20.96 16.51
C VAL A 311 -25.21 21.52 16.22
N VAL A 312 -24.74 21.31 14.98
CA VAL A 312 -23.39 21.71 14.54
C VAL A 312 -23.19 23.24 14.61
N LYS A 313 -24.26 24.03 14.41
CA LYS A 313 -24.23 25.49 14.48
C LYS A 313 -23.83 25.99 15.86
N ASP A 314 -24.47 25.47 16.91
CA ASP A 314 -24.28 25.86 18.30
C ASP A 314 -22.82 25.65 18.74
N PHE A 315 -22.23 24.52 18.33
CA PHE A 315 -20.80 24.22 18.53
C PHE A 315 -19.88 25.24 17.85
N TYR A 316 -20.14 25.62 16.60
CA TYR A 316 -19.35 26.67 15.93
C TYR A 316 -19.54 28.04 16.58
N GLN A 317 -20.75 28.38 17.03
CA GLN A 317 -21.00 29.61 17.78
C GLN A 317 -20.22 29.64 19.10
N GLU A 318 -20.15 28.52 19.82
CA GLU A 318 -19.36 28.39 21.05
C GLU A 318 -17.85 28.54 20.80
N LEU A 319 -17.32 27.97 19.71
CA LEU A 319 -15.91 28.18 19.32
C LEU A 319 -15.59 29.65 19.05
N VAL A 320 -16.48 30.36 18.34
CA VAL A 320 -16.32 31.81 18.07
C VAL A 320 -16.44 32.62 19.37
N GLN A 321 -17.41 32.32 20.23
CA GLN A 321 -17.59 32.99 21.53
C GLN A 321 -16.40 32.78 22.49
N THR A 322 -15.72 31.63 22.40
CA THR A 322 -14.52 31.32 23.19
C THR A 322 -13.22 31.84 22.56
N GLY A 323 -13.30 32.54 21.43
CA GLY A 323 -12.15 33.19 20.79
C GLY A 323 -11.25 32.25 19.97
N VAL A 324 -11.75 31.06 19.61
CA VAL A 324 -11.03 30.13 18.74
C VAL A 324 -11.03 30.68 17.31
N ASN A 325 -9.86 31.05 16.78
CA ASN A 325 -9.76 31.40 15.36
C ASN A 325 -9.95 30.16 14.47
N ILE A 326 -10.93 30.19 13.57
CA ILE A 326 -11.33 29.06 12.71
C ILE A 326 -10.94 29.30 11.24
N GLU A 327 -9.74 29.83 11.00
CA GLU A 327 -9.15 29.93 9.67
C GLU A 327 -8.77 28.55 9.11
N PHE A 328 -9.76 27.83 8.58
CA PHE A 328 -9.55 26.58 7.82
C PHE A 328 -8.71 26.87 6.57
N THR A 329 -7.41 26.52 6.61
CA THR A 329 -6.53 26.68 5.45
C THR A 329 -7.01 25.81 4.26
N LYS A 330 -6.62 26.19 3.04
CA LYS A 330 -7.28 25.77 1.78
C LYS A 330 -7.06 24.29 1.35
N GLN A 331 -6.99 23.31 2.26
CA GLN A 331 -6.83 21.88 1.96
C GLN A 331 -8.13 21.19 1.46
N VAL A 332 -8.73 21.78 0.42
CA VAL A 332 -9.60 21.22 -0.63
C VAL A 332 -10.90 20.48 -0.24
N ASP A 333 -10.91 19.54 0.69
CA ASP A 333 -12.09 18.69 0.98
C ASP A 333 -13.02 19.27 2.06
N VAL A 334 -12.53 20.19 2.91
CA VAL A 334 -13.36 20.95 3.88
C VAL A 334 -14.25 21.98 3.17
N ARG A 335 -14.04 22.20 1.86
CA ARG A 335 -14.75 23.23 1.07
C ARG A 335 -16.24 22.94 0.88
N ALA A 336 -16.67 21.69 1.04
CA ALA A 336 -18.08 21.34 1.12
C ALA A 336 -18.71 21.80 2.45
N THR A 337 -18.00 21.63 3.58
CA THR A 337 -18.50 22.05 4.89
C THR A 337 -18.36 23.55 5.13
N THR A 338 -17.36 24.25 4.61
CA THR A 338 -17.33 25.73 4.69
C THR A 338 -18.41 26.36 3.83
N LYS A 339 -18.61 25.91 2.57
CA LYS A 339 -19.75 26.42 1.77
C LYS A 339 -21.11 26.05 2.36
N ALA A 340 -21.25 24.87 2.97
CA ALA A 340 -22.49 24.52 3.67
C ALA A 340 -22.67 25.31 4.96
N PHE A 341 -21.58 25.72 5.63
CA PHE A 341 -21.61 26.58 6.81
C PHE A 341 -21.97 28.03 6.45
N GLU A 342 -21.30 28.61 5.46
CA GLU A 342 -21.61 29.92 4.84
C GLU A 342 -23.11 29.95 4.45
N LYS A 343 -23.56 28.98 3.65
CA LYS A 343 -24.94 28.86 3.19
C LYS A 343 -25.95 28.60 4.33
N ALA A 344 -25.58 27.87 5.38
CA ALA A 344 -26.44 27.67 6.56
C ALA A 344 -26.42 28.85 7.55
N LEU A 345 -25.50 29.80 7.38
CA LEU A 345 -25.53 31.10 8.01
C LEU A 345 -26.50 32.01 7.25
N GLU A 346 -26.31 32.15 5.93
CA GLU A 346 -27.18 32.91 5.00
C GLU A 346 -28.65 32.45 5.09
N GLU A 347 -28.93 31.14 5.01
CA GLU A 347 -30.29 30.57 5.10
C GLU A 347 -30.94 30.71 6.49
N ALA A 348 -30.17 31.09 7.52
CA ALA A 348 -30.68 31.37 8.85
C ALA A 348 -30.90 32.87 9.09
N GLU A 349 -30.10 33.75 8.47
CA GLU A 349 -30.28 35.21 8.51
C GLU A 349 -31.49 35.66 7.67
N VAL A 350 -31.83 34.93 6.59
CA VAL A 350 -33.03 35.18 5.75
C VAL A 350 -34.35 34.70 6.42
N LYS A 351 -34.30 34.22 7.68
CA LYS A 351 -35.47 33.70 8.43
C LYS A 351 -35.78 34.47 9.72
N THR A 352 -35.22 35.66 9.88
CA THR A 352 -35.54 36.63 10.95
C THR A 352 -36.00 37.95 10.36
#